data_AF-A0A1Q3BAI7-F1
#
_entry.id   AF-A0A1Q3BAI7-F1
#
_cell.length_a   1.000
_cell.length_b   1.000
_cell.length_c   1.000
_cell.angle_alpha   90.00
_cell.angle_beta   90.00
_cell.angle_gamma   90.00
#
_symmetry.space_group_name_H-M   'P 1'
#
loop_
_entity.id
_entity.type
_entity.pdbx_description
1 polymer ?
#
loop_
_entity_poly.entity_id
_entity_poly.type
_entity_poly.pdbx_seq_one_letter_code
_entity_poly.pdbx_strand_id
1 'polypeptide(L)'
;IADIDLAMISNKPADITDTSSLVEREHHAKWERCNRLCLMAMKRSISEHLLGGLPETNDAREFFDVVGQRYQVSGNAEDGSLMSELTSLRHDGLGGVREHILRVVHLQSKL
;
A
#
# COMPACT_ATOMS: atom_id res chain seq x y z
N ILE A 1 23.58 11.05 2.77
CA ILE A 1 22.26 10.37 2.65
C ILE A 1 21.68 10.87 1.34
N ALA A 2 21.43 9.99 0.37
CA ALA A 2 20.86 10.43 -0.90
C ALA A 2 19.38 10.75 -0.68
N ASP A 3 18.89 11.88 -1.21
CA ASP A 3 17.47 12.29 -1.20
C ASP A 3 16.63 11.38 -2.11
N ILE A 4 16.64 10.07 -1.85
CA ILE A 4 15.95 9.06 -2.67
C ILE A 4 14.44 9.35 -2.66
N ASP A 5 13.93 9.85 -1.56
CA ASP A 5 12.54 10.23 -1.31
C ASP A 5 12.08 11.51 -2.01
N LEU A 6 12.97 12.25 -2.71
CA LEU A 6 12.59 13.47 -3.41
C LEU A 6 11.40 13.27 -4.36
N ALA A 7 11.36 12.15 -5.10
CA ALA A 7 10.26 11.82 -6.00
C ALA A 7 8.95 11.47 -5.27
N MET A 8 9.04 11.07 -4.00
CA MET A 8 7.87 10.78 -3.16
C MET A 8 7.33 12.04 -2.48
N ILE A 9 8.15 13.07 -2.26
CA ILE A 9 7.76 14.30 -1.53
C ILE A 9 7.38 15.44 -2.49
N SER A 10 8.06 15.53 -3.64
CA SER A 10 7.82 16.58 -4.63
C SER A 10 6.97 16.09 -5.80
N ASN A 11 6.24 17.02 -6.44
CA ASN A 11 5.49 16.70 -7.65
C ASN A 11 6.44 16.48 -8.83
N LYS A 12 5.97 15.69 -9.82
CA LYS A 12 6.69 15.49 -11.06
C LYS A 12 6.99 16.84 -11.72
N PRO A 13 8.26 17.15 -12.04
CA PRO A 13 8.64 18.38 -12.73
C PRO A 13 8.04 18.39 -14.14
N ALA A 14 7.84 19.59 -14.68
CA ALA A 14 7.41 19.75 -16.07
C ALA A 14 8.47 19.18 -17.03
N ASP A 15 8.00 18.70 -18.19
CA ASP A 15 8.89 18.20 -19.23
C ASP A 15 9.87 19.29 -19.68
N ILE A 16 11.13 18.89 -19.85
CA ILE A 16 12.18 19.81 -20.31
C ILE A 16 11.88 20.23 -21.75
N THR A 17 11.95 21.54 -22.01
CA THR A 17 11.84 22.13 -23.35
C THR A 17 13.16 22.77 -23.77
N ASP A 18 13.29 23.14 -25.04
CA ASP A 18 14.49 23.80 -25.57
C ASP A 18 14.80 25.13 -24.85
N THR A 19 13.78 25.77 -24.29
CA THR A 19 13.89 27.02 -23.51
C THR A 19 14.18 26.83 -22.03
N SER A 20 14.15 25.59 -21.52
CA SER A 20 14.40 25.33 -20.09
C SER A 20 15.82 25.70 -19.68
N SER A 21 15.93 26.37 -18.53
CA SER A 21 17.18 26.76 -17.92
C SER A 21 18.00 25.54 -17.46
N LEU A 22 19.31 25.73 -17.27
CA LEU A 22 20.19 24.68 -16.75
C LEU A 22 19.71 24.15 -15.40
N VAL A 23 19.25 25.03 -14.52
CA VAL A 23 18.75 24.68 -13.18
C VAL A 23 17.51 23.79 -13.25
N GLU A 24 16.57 24.08 -14.16
CA GLU A 24 15.38 23.25 -14.36
C GLU A 24 15.76 21.86 -14.90
N ARG A 25 16.72 21.80 -15.82
CA ARG A 25 17.23 20.53 -16.37
C ARG A 25 17.92 19.68 -15.30
N GLU A 26 18.75 20.30 -14.46
CA GLU A 26 19.41 19.64 -13.33
C GLU A 26 18.41 19.14 -12.29
N HIS A 27 17.40 19.96 -11.95
CA HIS A 27 16.33 19.57 -11.04
C HIS A 27 15.54 18.38 -11.59
N HIS A 28 15.13 18.43 -12.85
CA HIS A 28 14.43 17.33 -13.51
C HIS A 28 15.28 16.05 -13.51
N ALA A 29 16.57 16.13 -13.86
CA ALA A 29 17.46 14.98 -13.84
C ALA A 29 17.64 14.39 -12.43
N LYS A 30 17.73 15.25 -11.39
CA LYS A 30 17.78 14.80 -10.00
C LYS A 30 16.49 14.08 -9.62
N TRP A 31 15.34 14.66 -9.94
CA TRP A 31 14.04 14.06 -9.66
C TRP A 31 13.87 12.70 -10.35
N GLU A 32 14.20 12.60 -11.63
CA GLU A 32 14.09 11.37 -12.42
C GLU A 32 14.97 10.25 -11.85
N ARG A 33 16.18 10.60 -11.40
CA ARG A 33 17.07 9.65 -10.72
C ARG A 33 16.46 9.14 -9.42
N CYS A 34 15.90 10.03 -8.60
CA CYS A 34 15.26 9.65 -7.34
C CYS A 34 14.03 8.77 -7.59
N ASN A 35 13.20 9.13 -8.57
CA ASN A 35 12.03 8.39 -9.01
C ASN A 35 12.39 6.94 -9.40
N ARG A 36 13.41 6.75 -10.25
CA ARG A 36 13.89 5.42 -10.65
C ARG A 36 14.41 4.60 -9.46
N LEU A 37 15.14 5.23 -8.54
CA LEU A 37 15.65 4.56 -7.34
C LEU A 37 14.53 4.13 -6.40
N CYS A 38 13.53 4.98 -6.19
CA CYS A 38 12.32 4.66 -5.42
C CYS A 38 11.57 3.47 -6.02
N LEU A 39 11.32 3.48 -7.34
CA LEU A 39 10.68 2.37 -8.04
C LEU A 39 11.44 1.06 -7.85
N MET A 40 12.77 1.08 -8.04
CA MET A 40 13.60 -0.11 -7.84
C MET A 40 13.54 -0.61 -6.40
N ALA A 41 13.55 0.28 -5.41
CA ALA A 41 13.46 -0.09 -4.00
C ALA A 41 12.10 -0.74 -3.68
N MET A 42 11.00 -0.13 -4.13
CA MET A 42 9.65 -0.67 -3.93
C MET A 42 9.45 -2.01 -4.63
N LYS A 43 9.85 -2.14 -5.90
CA LYS A 43 9.76 -3.42 -6.63
C LYS A 43 10.59 -4.51 -5.95
N ARG A 44 11.75 -4.19 -5.37
CA ARG A 44 12.58 -5.16 -4.62
C ARG A 44 11.99 -5.58 -3.27
N SER A 45 11.20 -4.72 -2.62
CA SER A 45 10.54 -5.05 -1.36
C SER A 45 9.29 -5.92 -1.53
N ILE A 46 8.75 -6.02 -2.74
CA ILE A 46 7.56 -6.81 -3.06
C ILE A 46 8.00 -8.15 -3.63
N SER A 47 7.33 -9.23 -3.24
CA SER A 47 7.61 -10.56 -3.79
C SER A 47 7.27 -10.63 -5.28
N GLU A 48 8.10 -11.33 -6.07
CA GLU A 48 7.99 -11.38 -7.54
C GLU A 48 6.60 -11.82 -8.04
N HIS A 49 5.98 -12.81 -7.39
CA HIS A 49 4.64 -13.30 -7.75
C HIS A 49 3.53 -12.24 -7.57
N LEU A 50 3.74 -11.21 -6.74
CA LEU A 50 2.82 -10.11 -6.54
C LEU A 50 3.00 -9.01 -7.60
N LEU A 51 4.22 -8.83 -8.09
CA LEU A 51 4.55 -7.84 -9.12
C LEU A 51 3.87 -8.12 -10.45
N GLY A 52 3.72 -9.40 -10.83
CA GLY A 52 3.25 -9.80 -12.17
C GLY A 52 1.85 -9.34 -12.57
N GLY A 53 1.05 -8.82 -11.63
CA GLY A 53 -0.26 -8.23 -11.95
C GLY A 53 -0.38 -6.73 -11.68
N LEU A 54 0.73 -6.05 -11.35
CA LEU A 54 0.75 -4.60 -11.23
C LEU A 54 0.99 -3.99 -12.63
N PRO A 55 0.39 -2.84 -12.94
CA PRO A 55 0.71 -2.11 -14.16
C PRO A 55 2.17 -1.65 -14.13
N GLU A 56 2.78 -1.61 -15.31
CA GLU A 56 4.09 -0.97 -15.46
C GLU A 56 3.92 0.55 -15.44
N THR A 57 4.51 1.18 -14.43
CA THR A 57 4.54 2.64 -14.28
C THR A 57 5.98 3.11 -14.22
N ASN A 58 6.22 4.29 -14.80
CA ASN A 58 7.50 4.98 -14.71
C ASN A 58 7.52 6.01 -13.58
N ASP A 59 6.44 6.14 -12.82
CA ASP A 59 6.31 7.07 -11.69
C ASP A 59 6.20 6.27 -10.38
N ALA A 60 7.08 6.61 -9.44
CA ALA A 60 7.18 5.98 -8.13
C ALA A 60 5.94 6.19 -7.27
N ARG A 61 5.34 7.38 -7.32
CA ARG A 61 4.16 7.71 -6.53
C ARG A 61 2.94 6.97 -7.09
N GLU A 62 2.79 6.97 -8.41
CA GLU A 62 1.73 6.19 -9.07
C GLU A 62 1.86 4.69 -8.76
N PHE A 63 3.08 4.14 -8.81
CA PHE A 63 3.32 2.74 -8.45
C PHE A 63 2.89 2.45 -7.00
N PHE A 64 3.27 3.33 -6.08
CA PHE A 64 2.94 3.20 -4.67
C PHE A 64 1.42 3.23 -4.43
N ASP A 65 0.71 4.14 -5.09
CA ASP A 65 -0.75 4.27 -4.99
C ASP A 65 -1.45 3.01 -5.52
N VAL A 66 -0.98 2.45 -6.66
CA VAL A 66 -1.54 1.22 -7.22
C VAL A 66 -1.32 0.02 -6.31
N VAL A 67 -0.11 -0.12 -5.73
CA VAL A 67 0.17 -1.15 -4.73
C VAL A 67 -0.76 -0.99 -3.53
N GLY A 68 -0.90 0.24 -3.03
CA GLY A 68 -1.80 0.57 -1.93
C GLY A 68 -3.23 0.15 -2.21
N GLN A 69 -3.80 0.52 -3.35
CA GLN A 69 -5.16 0.16 -3.74
C GLN A 69 -5.35 -1.35 -3.91
N ARG A 70 -4.37 -2.04 -4.52
CA ARG A 70 -4.49 -3.47 -4.83
C ARG A 70 -4.42 -4.36 -3.60
N TYR A 71 -3.60 -3.97 -2.62
CA TYR A 71 -3.42 -4.71 -1.37
C TYR A 71 -4.11 -4.04 -0.18
N GLN A 72 -4.97 -3.06 -0.46
CA GLN A 72 -5.86 -2.51 0.55
C GLN A 72 -6.82 -3.61 0.97
N VAL A 73 -6.69 -4.06 2.22
CA VAL A 73 -7.71 -4.92 2.82
C VAL A 73 -8.98 -4.09 2.93
N SER A 74 -10.01 -4.46 2.16
CA SER A 74 -11.30 -3.80 2.27
C SER A 74 -11.91 -4.14 3.63
N GLY A 75 -12.23 -3.13 4.45
CA GLY A 75 -12.94 -3.34 5.73
C GLY A 75 -14.18 -4.21 5.57
N ASN A 76 -14.90 -4.08 4.44
CA ASN A 76 -16.08 -4.89 4.12
C ASN A 76 -15.83 -6.41 4.07
N ALA A 77 -14.63 -6.86 3.70
CA ALA A 77 -14.27 -8.27 3.66
C ALA A 77 -13.95 -8.80 5.07
N GLU A 78 -13.35 -7.97 5.92
CA GLU A 78 -13.15 -8.27 7.34
C GLU A 78 -14.50 -8.27 8.06
N ASP A 79 -15.36 -7.28 7.85
CA ASP A 79 -16.71 -7.21 8.44
C ASP A 79 -17.58 -8.41 8.02
N GLY A 80 -17.54 -8.79 6.74
CA GLY A 80 -18.25 -9.98 6.25
C GLY A 80 -17.74 -11.27 6.89
N SER A 81 -16.41 -11.41 7.02
CA SER A 81 -15.80 -12.55 7.71
C SER A 81 -16.14 -12.58 9.19
N LEU A 82 -16.08 -11.43 9.88
CA LEU A 82 -16.40 -11.27 11.29
C LEU A 82 -17.89 -11.54 11.56
N MET A 83 -18.79 -11.07 10.70
CA MET A 83 -20.22 -11.37 10.77
C MET A 83 -20.49 -12.87 10.56
N SER A 84 -19.80 -13.49 9.61
CA SER A 84 -19.90 -14.94 9.39
C SER A 84 -19.36 -15.72 10.59
N GLU A 85 -18.25 -15.29 11.19
CA GLU A 85 -17.68 -15.91 12.39
C GLU A 85 -18.64 -15.75 13.58
N LEU A 86 -19.17 -14.55 13.82
CA LEU A 86 -20.13 -14.28 14.89
C LEU A 86 -21.41 -15.12 14.77
N THR A 87 -21.97 -15.25 13.57
CA THR A 87 -23.21 -16.01 13.33
C THR A 87 -23.01 -17.53 13.37
N SER A 88 -21.80 -18.01 13.07
CA SER A 88 -21.45 -19.43 13.14
C SER A 88 -20.91 -19.86 14.51
N LEU A 89 -20.49 -18.91 15.35
CA LEU A 89 -19.97 -19.16 16.69
C LEU A 89 -21.07 -19.75 17.59
N ARG A 90 -20.95 -21.06 17.84
CA ARG A 90 -21.79 -21.79 18.81
C ARG A 90 -20.95 -22.19 20.01
N HIS A 91 -21.60 -22.27 21.15
CA HIS A 91 -20.97 -22.84 22.34
C HIS A 91 -20.77 -24.35 22.13
N ASP A 92 -19.52 -24.80 22.15
CA ASP A 92 -19.13 -26.19 21.88
C ASP A 92 -19.21 -27.11 23.11
N GLY A 93 -19.45 -26.54 24.30
CA GLY A 93 -19.47 -27.28 25.56
C GLY A 93 -18.09 -27.60 26.12
N LEU A 94 -17.02 -27.22 25.39
CA LEU A 94 -15.62 -27.46 25.73
C LEU A 94 -14.98 -26.14 26.12
N GLY A 95 -15.32 -25.67 27.33
CA GLY A 95 -14.84 -24.40 27.87
C GLY A 95 -15.84 -23.78 28.83
N GLY A 96 -15.45 -22.68 29.46
CA GLY A 96 -16.34 -21.92 30.34
C GLY A 96 -17.25 -20.96 29.56
N VAL A 97 -18.51 -20.85 29.96
CA VAL A 97 -19.48 -19.89 29.39
C VAL A 97 -18.93 -18.46 29.35
N ARG A 98 -18.14 -18.08 30.37
CA ARG A 98 -17.47 -16.77 30.42
C ARG A 98 -16.51 -16.55 29.24
N GLU A 99 -15.77 -17.58 28.84
CA GLU A 99 -14.84 -17.49 27.71
C GLU A 99 -15.59 -17.36 26.38
N HIS A 100 -16.68 -18.10 26.23
CA HIS A 100 -17.56 -17.96 25.07
C HIS A 100 -18.13 -16.54 24.96
N ILE A 101 -18.65 -15.96 26.05
CA ILE A 101 -19.15 -14.58 26.08
C ILE A 101 -18.04 -13.58 25.71
N LEU A 102 -16.83 -13.74 26.25
CA LEU A 102 -15.71 -12.86 25.92
C LEU A 102 -15.34 -12.92 24.43
N ARG A 103 -15.38 -14.10 23.80
CA ARG A 103 -15.15 -14.26 22.36
C ARG A 103 -16.24 -13.58 21.53
N VAL A 104 -17.51 -13.74 21.90
CA VAL A 104 -18.65 -13.07 21.23
C VAL A 104 -18.50 -11.55 21.32
N VAL A 105 -18.25 -11.02 22.52
CA VAL A 105 -18.06 -9.57 22.73
C VAL A 105 -16.84 -9.04 21.98
N HIS A 106 -15.76 -9.82 21.93
CA HIS A 106 -14.56 -9.44 21.19
C HIS A 106 -14.80 -9.33 19.68
N LEU A 107 -15.51 -10.30 19.09
CA LEU A 107 -15.90 -10.25 17.68
C LEU A 107 -16.85 -9.08 17.41
N GLN A 108 -17.82 -8.84 18.30
CA GLN A 108 -18.73 -7.70 18.19
C GLN A 108 -18.02 -6.34 18.29
N SER A 109 -16.94 -6.23 19.08
CA SER A 109 -16.16 -4.99 19.18
C SER A 109 -15.29 -4.68 17.96
N LYS A 110 -15.12 -5.67 17.08
CA LYS A 110 -14.34 -5.59 15.84
C LYS A 110 -15.21 -5.37 14.60
N LEU A 111 -16.53 -5.53 14.75
CA LEU A 111 -17.56 -5.12 13.80
C LEU A 111 -17.88 -3.63 13.96
#